data_AF-A0A934XYU6-F1
#
_entry.id   AF-A0A934XYU6-F1
#
_cell.length_a   1.000
_cell.length_b   1.000
_cell.length_c   1.000
_cell.angle_alpha   90.00
_cell.angle_beta   90.00
_cell.angle_gamma   90.00
#
_symmetry.space_group_name_H-M   'P 1'
#
loop_
_entity.id
_entity.type
_entity.pdbx_description
1 polymer ?
#
loop_
_entity_poly.entity_id
_entity_poly.type
_entity_poly.pdbx_seq_one_letter_code
_entity_poly.pdbx_strand_id
1 'polypeptide(L)'
;MSSILRVIDAYYPADLERLRAVREPVFVVEQRCPAEEEWDALDRLSAHALVVNESGEPVATGRLTPDHKIGRMAVLMDYRGTGVGAMIMEHLIAKARTLGYSELALSSQVHAIPFYARFGFIADGPEYMDANIPHRMMQRPLPTTTSTGLLAFNRAAAARVTAMDLMRTARHRIGIASHSLDAELFDHDAVISLLKRIGLSGRGARIQILVEDITPALQNSHRLVALAQRLSSVIEVRRGNRRDDPEFGPAVVLTDNGGWLRRPDPMRYEGEASLDDRPRNREMWLSFDRSWERAEPETSVRALKL
;
A
#
# COMPACT_ATOMS: atom_id res chain seq x y z
N MET A 1 -24.88 -14.92 3.99
CA MET A 1 -24.98 -14.49 2.58
C MET A 1 -24.09 -13.28 2.42
N SER A 2 -23.10 -13.31 1.51
CA SER A 2 -22.23 -12.15 1.30
C SER A 2 -23.01 -11.10 0.51
N SER A 3 -23.39 -9.99 1.14
CA SER A 3 -23.99 -8.85 0.44
C SER A 3 -23.00 -8.35 -0.61
N ILE A 4 -23.44 -8.22 -1.86
CA ILE A 4 -22.67 -7.60 -2.93
C ILE A 4 -22.58 -6.09 -2.63
N LEU A 5 -21.36 -5.58 -2.55
CA LEU A 5 -21.05 -4.17 -2.31
C LEU A 5 -20.43 -3.57 -3.56
N ARG A 6 -20.78 -2.33 -3.88
CA ARG A 6 -20.24 -1.62 -5.05
C ARG A 6 -19.79 -0.22 -4.68
N VAL A 7 -18.62 0.20 -5.17
CA VAL A 7 -18.15 1.57 -5.07
C VAL A 7 -18.59 2.37 -6.31
N ILE A 8 -19.07 3.58 -6.10
CA ILE A 8 -19.53 4.50 -7.16
C ILE A 8 -18.99 5.92 -6.90
N ASP A 9 -18.77 6.69 -7.97
CA ASP A 9 -18.63 8.15 -7.88
C ASP A 9 -19.97 8.74 -7.41
N ALA A 10 -19.90 9.74 -6.52
CA ALA A 10 -21.06 10.51 -6.07
C ALA A 10 -20.89 11.99 -6.47
N TYR A 11 -21.97 12.59 -6.95
CA TYR A 11 -21.97 13.92 -7.55
C TYR A 11 -22.77 14.90 -6.69
N TYR A 12 -22.08 15.92 -6.19
CA TYR A 12 -22.72 17.00 -5.45
C TYR A 12 -23.38 18.01 -6.43
N PRO A 13 -24.59 18.54 -6.16
CA PRO A 13 -25.47 18.26 -5.01
C PRO A 13 -26.43 17.09 -5.23
N ALA A 14 -26.44 16.43 -6.40
CA ALA A 14 -27.42 15.39 -6.74
C ALA A 14 -27.47 14.24 -5.72
N ASP A 15 -26.32 13.85 -5.17
CA ASP A 15 -26.19 12.78 -4.18
C ASP A 15 -26.12 13.28 -2.72
N LEU A 16 -26.48 14.54 -2.44
CA LEU A 16 -26.38 15.14 -1.09
C LEU A 16 -27.08 14.28 -0.02
N GLU A 17 -28.32 13.85 -0.27
CA GLU A 17 -29.08 13.04 0.69
C GLU A 17 -28.44 11.66 0.91
N ARG A 18 -27.79 11.09 -0.10
CA ARG A 18 -27.05 9.82 0.03
C ARG A 18 -25.77 9.99 0.85
N LEU A 19 -25.09 11.13 0.69
CA LEU A 19 -23.91 11.49 1.50
C LEU A 19 -24.31 11.73 2.95
N ARG A 20 -25.43 12.44 3.20
CA ARG A 20 -26.02 12.68 4.53
C ARG A 20 -26.34 11.39 5.26
N ALA A 21 -26.98 10.44 4.57
CA ALA A 21 -27.37 9.15 5.12
C ALA A 21 -26.19 8.34 5.72
N VAL A 22 -24.94 8.67 5.36
CA VAL A 22 -23.74 8.06 5.94
C VAL A 22 -23.00 9.01 6.88
N ARG A 23 -22.82 10.28 6.49
CA ARG A 23 -21.99 11.26 7.23
C ARG A 23 -22.64 11.69 8.54
N GLU A 24 -23.94 11.96 8.54
CA GLU A 24 -24.63 12.45 9.74
C GLU A 24 -24.67 11.41 10.87
N PRO A 25 -25.00 10.12 10.63
CA PRO A 25 -24.91 9.09 11.66
C PRO A 25 -23.50 8.94 12.25
N VAL A 26 -22.45 9.05 11.42
CA VAL A 26 -21.07 8.81 11.87
C VAL A 26 -20.46 10.04 12.53
N PHE A 27 -20.54 11.21 11.91
CA PHE A 27 -19.87 12.40 12.42
C PHE A 27 -20.73 13.16 13.44
N VAL A 28 -21.99 13.41 13.13
CA VAL A 28 -22.87 14.22 14.00
C VAL A 28 -23.38 13.40 15.18
N VAL A 29 -23.94 12.21 14.92
CA VAL A 29 -24.55 11.40 15.99
C VAL A 29 -23.50 10.65 16.82
N GLU A 30 -22.62 9.88 16.18
CA GLU A 30 -21.64 9.05 16.89
C GLU A 30 -20.44 9.85 17.41
N GLN A 31 -19.77 10.63 16.56
CA GLN A 31 -18.57 11.40 16.95
C GLN A 31 -18.88 12.75 17.59
N ARG A 32 -20.16 13.17 17.61
CA ARG A 32 -20.62 14.43 18.19
C ARG A 32 -19.97 15.68 17.59
N CYS A 33 -19.61 15.62 16.30
CA CYS A 33 -19.20 16.80 15.55
C CYS A 33 -20.39 17.77 15.40
N PRO A 34 -20.17 19.10 15.48
CA PRO A 34 -21.23 20.07 15.23
C PRO A 34 -21.83 19.91 13.83
N ALA A 35 -23.16 19.83 13.74
CA ALA A 35 -23.85 19.59 12.47
C ALA A 35 -23.61 20.70 11.43
N GLU A 36 -23.45 21.94 11.89
CA GLU A 36 -23.12 23.10 11.07
C GLU A 36 -21.70 23.08 10.49
N GLU A 37 -20.76 22.33 11.09
CA GLU A 37 -19.37 22.22 10.63
C GLU A 37 -19.15 21.03 9.67
N GLU A 38 -20.10 20.08 9.62
CA GLU A 38 -19.96 18.87 8.82
C GLU A 38 -19.89 19.18 7.32
N TRP A 39 -20.64 20.17 6.86
CA TRP A 39 -20.77 20.57 5.46
C TRP A 39 -20.03 21.88 5.20
N ASP A 40 -19.10 21.87 4.25
CA ASP A 40 -18.24 23.00 3.94
C ASP A 40 -18.30 23.43 2.47
N ALA A 41 -17.64 24.53 2.14
CA ALA A 41 -17.61 25.05 0.77
C ALA A 41 -16.87 24.11 -0.21
N LEU A 42 -16.01 23.21 0.29
CA LEU A 42 -15.26 22.27 -0.55
C LEU A 42 -16.12 21.09 -1.00
N ASP A 43 -17.24 20.79 -0.34
CA ASP A 43 -18.12 19.69 -0.74
C ASP A 43 -18.58 19.80 -2.21
N ARG A 44 -18.82 21.02 -2.70
CA ARG A 44 -19.19 21.27 -4.11
C ARG A 44 -18.05 21.06 -5.10
N LEU A 45 -16.80 21.22 -4.65
CA LEU A 45 -15.61 21.18 -5.49
C LEU A 45 -14.89 19.83 -5.42
N SER A 46 -15.30 18.96 -4.50
CA SER A 46 -14.63 17.70 -4.22
C SER A 46 -15.21 16.56 -5.04
N ALA A 47 -14.36 15.57 -5.33
CA ALA A 47 -14.84 14.26 -5.75
C ALA A 47 -15.31 13.49 -4.51
N HIS A 48 -16.46 12.82 -4.62
CA HIS A 48 -17.01 11.97 -3.57
C HIS A 48 -17.13 10.54 -4.07
N ALA A 49 -16.97 9.59 -3.14
CA ALA A 49 -17.21 8.18 -3.39
C ALA A 49 -18.26 7.66 -2.40
N LEU A 50 -19.10 6.73 -2.86
CA LEU A 50 -20.03 5.97 -2.03
C LEU A 50 -19.78 4.48 -2.22
N VAL A 51 -19.89 3.70 -1.14
CA VAL A 51 -20.16 2.26 -1.26
C VAL A 51 -21.64 2.05 -1.03
N VAL A 52 -22.27 1.27 -1.91
CA VAL A 52 -23.69 0.93 -1.84
C VAL A 52 -23.89 -0.57 -1.70
N ASN A 53 -24.94 -0.97 -0.99
CA ASN A 53 -25.38 -2.37 -0.88
C ASN A 53 -26.19 -2.82 -2.12
N GLU A 54 -26.70 -4.06 -2.09
CA GLU A 54 -27.49 -4.64 -3.18
C GLU A 54 -28.76 -3.84 -3.50
N SER A 55 -29.40 -3.29 -2.46
CA SER A 55 -30.58 -2.44 -2.58
C SER A 55 -30.26 -1.01 -3.05
N GLY A 56 -28.97 -0.68 -3.23
CA GLY A 56 -28.52 0.65 -3.66
C GLY A 56 -28.43 1.68 -2.53
N GLU A 57 -28.55 1.27 -1.27
CA GLU A 57 -28.43 2.14 -0.11
C GLU A 57 -26.95 2.42 0.20
N PRO A 58 -26.57 3.68 0.51
CA PRO A 58 -25.19 4.03 0.82
C PRO A 58 -24.80 3.54 2.23
N VAL A 59 -23.63 2.93 2.33
CA VAL A 59 -23.12 2.32 3.58
C VAL A 59 -21.77 2.88 4.02
N ALA A 60 -21.05 3.52 3.10
CA ALA A 60 -19.79 4.19 3.36
C ALA A 60 -19.59 5.35 2.38
N THR A 61 -18.78 6.34 2.76
CA THR A 61 -18.38 7.44 1.89
C THR A 61 -16.95 7.91 2.17
N GLY A 62 -16.39 8.66 1.23
CA GLY A 62 -15.18 9.44 1.40
C GLY A 62 -15.12 10.57 0.38
N ARG A 63 -14.29 11.57 0.67
CA ARG A 63 -14.14 12.79 -0.11
C ARG A 63 -12.69 13.00 -0.49
N LEU A 64 -12.43 13.40 -1.73
CA LEU A 64 -11.15 13.90 -2.23
C LEU A 64 -11.31 15.37 -2.64
N THR A 65 -10.63 16.27 -1.93
CA THR A 65 -10.70 17.71 -2.19
C THR A 65 -9.73 18.16 -3.29
N PRO A 66 -9.94 19.35 -3.89
CA PRO A 66 -8.99 19.96 -4.82
C PRO A 66 -7.59 20.20 -4.24
N ASP A 67 -7.48 20.33 -2.91
CA ASP A 67 -6.20 20.44 -2.18
C ASP A 67 -5.51 19.08 -1.95
N HIS A 68 -5.93 18.06 -2.71
CA HIS A 68 -5.40 16.69 -2.65
C HIS A 68 -5.59 16.00 -1.29
N LYS A 69 -6.58 16.44 -0.51
CA LYS A 69 -6.87 15.86 0.80
C LYS A 69 -7.98 14.82 0.71
N ILE A 70 -7.71 13.63 1.24
CA ILE A 70 -8.75 12.64 1.51
C ILE A 70 -9.30 12.90 2.90
N GLY A 71 -10.62 12.97 3.02
CA GLY A 71 -11.32 13.23 4.26
C GLY A 71 -12.76 12.77 4.22
N ARG A 72 -13.54 13.11 5.26
CA ARG A 72 -14.95 12.71 5.41
C ARG A 72 -15.15 11.20 5.18
N MET A 73 -14.18 10.40 5.61
CA MET A 73 -14.22 8.94 5.54
C MET A 73 -15.20 8.44 6.60
N ALA A 74 -16.33 7.89 6.18
CA ALA A 74 -17.37 7.40 7.08
C ALA A 74 -17.86 6.02 6.64
N VAL A 75 -18.07 5.13 7.62
CA VAL A 75 -18.60 3.78 7.43
C VAL A 75 -19.65 3.54 8.51
N LEU A 76 -20.87 3.18 8.09
CA LEU A 76 -21.94 2.80 9.01
C LEU A 76 -21.52 1.61 9.87
N MET A 77 -21.95 1.60 11.14
CA MET A 77 -21.49 0.65 12.16
C MET A 77 -21.57 -0.81 11.70
N ASP A 78 -22.69 -1.21 11.10
CA ASP A 78 -22.96 -2.58 10.65
C ASP A 78 -22.05 -3.05 9.51
N TYR A 79 -21.40 -2.13 8.81
CA TYR A 79 -20.49 -2.41 7.70
C TYR A 79 -19.01 -2.29 8.09
N ARG A 80 -18.69 -1.96 9.34
CA ARG A 80 -17.28 -1.89 9.80
C ARG A 80 -16.65 -3.28 9.81
N GLY A 81 -15.35 -3.34 9.56
CA GLY A 81 -14.61 -4.62 9.49
C GLY A 81 -14.89 -5.47 8.23
N THR A 82 -15.80 -5.05 7.35
CA THR A 82 -16.16 -5.79 6.11
C THR A 82 -15.28 -5.45 4.90
N GLY A 83 -14.40 -4.46 5.02
CA GLY A 83 -13.54 -3.99 3.93
C GLY A 83 -14.07 -2.80 3.14
N VAL A 84 -15.29 -2.30 3.40
CA VAL A 84 -15.88 -1.15 2.68
C VAL A 84 -15.03 0.13 2.72
N GLY A 85 -14.36 0.41 3.85
CA GLY A 85 -13.46 1.56 3.94
C GLY A 85 -12.26 1.44 2.98
N ALA A 86 -11.78 0.21 2.74
CA ALA A 86 -10.73 -0.05 1.76
C ALA A 86 -11.20 0.27 0.34
N MET A 87 -12.44 -0.11 0.00
CA MET A 87 -13.03 0.17 -1.32
C MET A 87 -13.08 1.69 -1.61
N ILE A 88 -13.51 2.49 -0.63
CA ILE A 88 -13.48 3.96 -0.75
C ILE A 88 -12.05 4.47 -0.94
N MET A 89 -11.11 4.02 -0.11
CA MET A 89 -9.73 4.49 -0.15
C MET A 89 -9.05 4.18 -1.50
N GLU A 90 -9.21 2.95 -1.99
CA GLU A 90 -8.66 2.53 -3.29
C GLU A 90 -9.26 3.35 -4.44
N HIS A 91 -10.58 3.59 -4.39
CA HIS A 91 -11.28 4.40 -5.39
C HIS A 91 -10.80 5.85 -5.42
N LEU A 92 -10.65 6.49 -4.25
CA LEU A 92 -10.16 7.87 -4.17
C LEU A 92 -8.68 8.00 -4.57
N ILE A 93 -7.83 7.02 -4.23
CA ILE A 93 -6.44 6.98 -4.71
C ILE A 93 -6.39 6.84 -6.23
N ALA A 94 -7.23 5.96 -6.81
CA ALA A 94 -7.33 5.82 -8.26
C ALA A 94 -7.81 7.12 -8.91
N LYS A 95 -8.82 7.79 -8.35
CA LYS A 95 -9.31 9.09 -8.81
C LYS A 95 -8.20 10.13 -8.80
N ALA A 96 -7.44 10.24 -7.71
CA ALA A 96 -6.32 11.17 -7.60
C ALA A 96 -5.24 10.95 -8.68
N ARG A 97 -4.96 9.68 -9.03
CA ARG A 97 -4.07 9.35 -10.16
C ARG A 97 -4.62 9.87 -11.49
N THR A 98 -5.91 9.67 -11.76
CA THR A 98 -6.54 10.17 -13.00
C THR A 98 -6.54 11.69 -13.09
N LEU A 99 -6.54 12.38 -11.94
CA LEU A 99 -6.44 13.84 -11.85
C LEU A 99 -4.99 14.35 -11.94
N GLY A 100 -3.99 13.46 -12.01
CA GLY A 100 -2.58 13.83 -12.13
C GLY A 100 -1.97 14.37 -10.84
N TYR A 101 -2.54 14.07 -9.67
CA TYR A 101 -1.97 14.50 -8.39
C TYR A 101 -0.65 13.79 -8.12
N SER A 102 0.33 14.53 -7.58
CA SER A 102 1.66 14.01 -7.22
C SER A 102 1.75 13.52 -5.76
N GLU A 103 0.78 13.88 -4.93
CA GLU A 103 0.71 13.51 -3.53
C GLU A 103 -0.72 13.62 -3.02
N LEU A 104 -1.04 12.82 -2.00
CA LEU A 104 -2.27 12.90 -1.22
C LEU A 104 -1.94 13.21 0.23
N ALA A 105 -2.82 13.93 0.90
CA ALA A 105 -2.74 14.16 2.33
C ALA A 105 -4.04 13.78 3.02
N LEU A 106 -3.98 13.52 4.33
CA LEU A 106 -5.15 13.39 5.18
C LEU A 106 -4.80 13.73 6.62
N SER A 107 -5.81 14.17 7.37
CA SER A 107 -5.74 14.19 8.83
C SER A 107 -6.33 12.88 9.35
N SER A 108 -5.50 12.05 9.98
CA SER A 108 -5.92 10.77 10.52
C SER A 108 -6.17 10.89 12.01
N GLN A 109 -7.31 10.39 12.49
CA GLN A 109 -7.47 10.09 13.91
C GLN A 109 -6.37 9.11 14.33
N VAL A 110 -5.71 9.32 15.47
CA VAL A 110 -4.50 8.54 15.84
C VAL A 110 -4.73 7.02 15.80
N HIS A 111 -5.91 6.56 16.22
CA HIS A 111 -6.27 5.14 16.19
C HIS A 111 -6.50 4.58 14.76
N ALA A 112 -6.76 5.44 13.78
CA ALA A 112 -6.97 5.08 12.38
C ALA A 112 -5.68 5.09 11.54
N ILE A 113 -4.54 5.55 12.10
CA ILE A 113 -3.24 5.53 11.41
C ILE A 113 -2.91 4.15 10.81
N PRO A 114 -3.10 3.00 11.51
CA PRO A 114 -2.85 1.69 10.93
C PRO A 114 -3.75 1.36 9.73
N PHE A 115 -4.95 1.95 9.64
CA PHE A 115 -5.81 1.81 8.46
C PHE A 115 -5.19 2.49 7.25
N TYR A 116 -4.82 3.77 7.34
CA TYR A 116 -4.26 4.53 6.23
C TYR A 116 -2.85 4.08 5.85
N ALA A 117 -2.04 3.64 6.82
CA ALA A 117 -0.71 3.12 6.58
C ALA A 117 -0.73 1.92 5.61
N ARG A 118 -1.76 1.06 5.67
CA ARG A 118 -1.91 -0.06 4.71
C ARG A 118 -2.06 0.42 3.27
N PHE A 119 -2.53 1.64 3.05
CA PHE A 119 -2.67 2.26 1.74
C PHE A 119 -1.44 3.07 1.30
N GLY A 120 -0.38 3.11 2.11
CA GLY A 120 0.87 3.80 1.81
C GLY A 120 0.94 5.23 2.33
N PHE A 121 0.00 5.64 3.19
CA PHE A 121 0.12 6.90 3.92
C PHE A 121 1.17 6.79 5.02
N ILE A 122 1.98 7.83 5.17
CA ILE A 122 3.08 7.93 6.12
C ILE A 122 2.73 9.08 7.06
N ALA A 123 2.81 8.84 8.37
CA ALA A 123 2.57 9.87 9.36
C ALA A 123 3.62 10.97 9.27
N ASP A 124 3.16 12.23 9.32
CA ASP A 124 3.97 13.43 9.21
C ASP A 124 3.65 14.39 10.37
N GLY A 125 4.68 15.06 10.88
CA GLY A 125 4.54 16.00 11.99
C GLY A 125 4.07 15.40 13.33
N PRO A 126 3.80 16.27 14.34
CA PRO A 126 3.30 15.87 15.65
C PRO A 126 1.79 15.58 15.65
N GLU A 127 1.31 14.97 16.73
CA GLU A 127 -0.12 14.84 17.01
C GLU A 127 -0.74 16.20 17.39
N TYR A 128 -1.99 16.41 17.02
CA TYR A 128 -2.75 17.63 17.33
C TYR A 128 -4.22 17.30 17.58
N MET A 129 -4.95 18.21 18.22
CA MET A 129 -6.39 18.04 18.49
C MET A 129 -7.22 18.65 17.37
N ASP A 130 -8.19 17.88 16.87
CA ASP A 130 -9.22 18.34 15.93
C ASP A 130 -10.57 17.78 16.39
N ALA A 131 -11.56 18.66 16.58
CA ALA A 131 -12.86 18.35 17.18
C ALA A 131 -12.78 17.51 18.48
N ASN A 132 -11.83 17.81 19.37
CA ASN A 132 -11.54 17.05 20.61
C ASN A 132 -11.09 15.59 20.40
N ILE A 133 -10.65 15.23 19.20
CA ILE A 133 -10.09 13.92 18.87
C ILE A 133 -8.61 14.09 18.51
N PRO A 134 -7.69 13.25 19.02
CA PRO A 134 -6.29 13.30 18.64
C PRO A 134 -6.11 12.85 17.19
N HIS A 135 -5.44 13.69 16.41
CA HIS A 135 -5.16 13.52 15.00
C HIS A 135 -3.68 13.65 14.70
N ARG A 136 -3.28 13.13 13.53
CA ARG A 136 -1.96 13.31 12.96
C ARG A 136 -2.05 13.43 11.46
N MET A 137 -1.25 14.34 10.87
CA MET A 137 -1.17 14.45 9.42
C MET A 137 -0.54 13.19 8.85
N MET A 138 -1.03 12.75 7.69
CA MET A 138 -0.38 11.70 6.92
C MET A 138 -0.32 12.09 5.45
N GLN A 139 0.75 11.68 4.78
CA GLN A 139 0.99 11.95 3.37
C GLN A 139 1.24 10.66 2.60
N ARG A 140 0.83 10.63 1.35
CA ARG A 140 1.06 9.51 0.44
C ARG A 140 1.53 10.05 -0.91
N PRO A 141 2.82 9.86 -1.28
CA PRO A 141 3.27 10.15 -2.64
C PRO A 141 2.47 9.37 -3.67
N LEU A 142 2.23 10.00 -4.82
CA LEU A 142 1.73 9.35 -6.02
C LEU A 142 2.86 9.28 -7.04
N PRO A 143 3.34 8.07 -7.39
CA PRO A 143 4.34 7.90 -8.46
C PRO A 143 3.81 8.46 -9.77
N THR A 144 4.69 9.12 -10.53
CA THR A 144 4.33 9.76 -11.79
C THR A 144 4.13 8.69 -12.86
N THR A 145 3.01 8.72 -13.59
CA THR A 145 2.84 7.88 -14.78
C THR A 145 3.59 8.52 -15.95
N THR A 146 4.55 7.81 -16.53
CA THR A 146 5.30 8.25 -17.72
C THR A 146 4.42 8.16 -18.98
N SER A 147 4.90 8.73 -20.09
CA SER A 147 4.25 8.60 -21.40
C SER A 147 4.12 7.15 -21.90
N THR A 148 4.97 6.26 -21.40
CA THR A 148 4.95 4.81 -21.69
C THR A 148 4.04 4.02 -20.74
N GLY A 149 3.36 4.68 -19.80
CA GLY A 149 2.48 4.04 -18.82
C GLY A 149 3.19 3.44 -17.60
N LEU A 150 4.51 3.64 -17.48
CA LEU A 150 5.28 3.18 -16.31
C LEU A 150 5.09 4.15 -15.13
N LEU A 151 5.18 3.61 -13.92
CA LEU A 151 5.24 4.41 -12.69
C LEU A 151 6.69 4.77 -12.41
N ALA A 152 7.01 6.06 -12.35
CA ALA A 152 8.32 6.56 -11.98
C ALA A 152 8.34 7.10 -10.55
N PHE A 153 9.44 6.86 -9.83
CA PHE A 153 9.70 7.39 -8.49
C PHE A 153 11.13 7.90 -8.38
N ASN A 154 11.35 8.89 -7.50
CA ASN A 154 12.65 9.56 -7.31
C ASN A 154 12.99 9.83 -5.83
N ARG A 155 12.21 9.28 -4.90
CA ARG A 155 12.43 9.39 -3.45
C ARG A 155 11.96 8.14 -2.71
N ALA A 156 12.50 7.89 -1.53
CA ALA A 156 12.25 6.67 -0.75
C ALA A 156 10.76 6.42 -0.49
N ALA A 157 10.04 7.45 -0.05
CA ALA A 157 8.60 7.36 0.21
C ALA A 157 7.81 6.92 -1.03
N ALA A 158 8.13 7.45 -2.21
CA ALA A 158 7.46 7.08 -3.46
C ALA A 158 7.82 5.66 -3.89
N ALA A 159 9.09 5.24 -3.74
CA ALA A 159 9.54 3.88 -4.00
C ALA A 159 8.80 2.86 -3.11
N ARG A 160 8.67 3.16 -1.81
CA ARG A 160 7.92 2.33 -0.85
C ARG A 160 6.45 2.22 -1.21
N VAL A 161 5.76 3.32 -1.51
CA VAL A 161 4.35 3.29 -1.92
C VAL A 161 4.17 2.48 -3.21
N THR A 162 5.08 2.63 -4.17
CA THR A 162 5.06 1.86 -5.42
C THR A 162 5.24 0.37 -5.16
N ALA A 163 6.21 -0.01 -4.31
CA ALA A 163 6.43 -1.39 -3.91
C ALA A 163 5.20 -1.97 -3.18
N MET A 164 4.57 -1.20 -2.30
CA MET A 164 3.34 -1.62 -1.60
C MET A 164 2.17 -1.82 -2.55
N ASP A 165 1.94 -0.89 -3.47
CA ASP A 165 0.87 -1.01 -4.47
C ASP A 165 1.09 -2.23 -5.36
N LEU A 166 2.35 -2.51 -5.72
CA LEU A 166 2.73 -3.72 -6.42
C LEU A 166 2.46 -4.98 -5.59
N MET A 167 2.93 -5.05 -4.33
CA MET A 167 2.72 -6.21 -3.45
C MET A 167 1.24 -6.48 -3.14
N ARG A 168 0.35 -5.48 -3.25
CA ARG A 168 -1.10 -5.68 -3.12
C ARG A 168 -1.67 -6.51 -4.29
N THR A 169 -1.13 -6.37 -5.49
CA THR A 169 -1.66 -7.06 -6.68
C THR A 169 -1.22 -8.53 -6.74
N ALA A 170 -0.12 -8.88 -6.06
CA ALA A 170 0.34 -10.25 -5.92
C ALA A 170 -0.70 -11.18 -5.29
N ARG A 171 -0.73 -12.44 -5.75
CA ARG A 171 -1.64 -13.48 -5.25
C ARG A 171 -0.93 -14.46 -4.33
N HIS A 172 0.16 -15.06 -4.81
CA HIS A 172 0.85 -16.16 -4.15
C HIS A 172 2.38 -16.04 -4.20
N ARG A 173 2.96 -15.43 -5.24
CA ARG A 173 4.41 -15.35 -5.41
C ARG A 173 4.92 -13.91 -5.41
N ILE A 174 5.96 -13.67 -4.60
CA ILE A 174 6.76 -12.43 -4.63
C ILE A 174 8.24 -12.77 -4.73
N GLY A 175 8.95 -12.03 -5.57
CA GLY A 175 10.42 -12.07 -5.69
C GLY A 175 10.98 -10.72 -5.26
N ILE A 176 11.99 -10.72 -4.41
CA ILE A 176 12.69 -9.51 -3.96
C ILE A 176 14.18 -9.73 -4.22
N ALA A 177 14.81 -8.85 -4.97
CA ALA A 177 16.27 -8.75 -4.99
C ALA A 177 16.67 -7.41 -4.36
N SER A 178 17.60 -7.43 -3.42
CA SER A 178 18.06 -6.23 -2.72
C SER A 178 19.54 -6.33 -2.41
N HIS A 179 20.22 -5.19 -2.29
CA HIS A 179 21.61 -5.18 -1.82
C HIS A 179 21.67 -5.63 -0.36
N SER A 180 20.93 -4.96 0.53
CA SER A 180 21.01 -5.18 1.98
C SER A 180 19.68 -5.34 2.70
N LEU A 181 18.62 -5.67 1.95
CA LEU A 181 17.23 -5.68 2.43
C LEU A 181 16.85 -4.31 3.01
N ASP A 182 16.72 -3.34 2.11
CA ASP A 182 16.52 -1.93 2.41
C ASP A 182 15.35 -1.65 3.39
N ALA A 183 15.69 -1.11 4.57
CA ALA A 183 14.73 -0.82 5.62
C ALA A 183 13.67 0.21 5.20
N GLU A 184 14.02 1.21 4.37
CA GLU A 184 13.07 2.21 3.88
C GLU A 184 12.01 1.62 2.95
N LEU A 185 12.26 0.48 2.34
CA LEU A 185 11.28 -0.22 1.50
C LEU A 185 10.56 -1.32 2.26
N PHE A 186 11.27 -2.06 3.10
CA PHE A 186 10.80 -3.37 3.58
C PHE A 186 10.58 -3.45 5.09
N ASP A 187 11.08 -2.51 5.90
CA ASP A 187 11.00 -2.55 7.36
C ASP A 187 9.83 -1.74 7.95
N HIS A 188 8.64 -1.89 7.34
CA HIS A 188 7.45 -1.15 7.75
C HIS A 188 6.28 -2.10 7.99
N ASP A 189 5.46 -1.85 9.03
CA ASP A 189 4.34 -2.74 9.39
C ASP A 189 3.37 -2.99 8.25
N ALA A 190 3.13 -1.97 7.42
CA ALA A 190 2.27 -2.09 6.25
C ALA A 190 2.84 -3.07 5.21
N VAL A 191 4.15 -3.04 4.98
CA VAL A 191 4.84 -3.94 4.05
C VAL A 191 4.87 -5.37 4.60
N ILE A 192 5.20 -5.53 5.89
CA ILE A 192 5.16 -6.82 6.58
C ILE A 192 3.77 -7.44 6.55
N SER A 193 2.72 -6.63 6.71
CA SER A 193 1.34 -7.09 6.61
C SER A 193 0.99 -7.60 5.22
N LEU A 194 1.47 -6.93 4.16
CA LEU A 194 1.29 -7.38 2.77
C LEU A 194 2.01 -8.69 2.49
N LEU A 195 3.28 -8.81 2.90
CA LEU A 195 4.06 -10.03 2.73
C LEU A 195 3.48 -11.19 3.56
N LYS A 196 3.01 -10.92 4.78
CA LYS A 196 2.31 -11.92 5.60
C LYS A 196 1.02 -12.40 4.94
N ARG A 197 0.22 -11.50 4.35
CA ARG A 197 -0.99 -11.87 3.57
C ARG A 197 -0.64 -12.85 2.46
N ILE A 198 0.40 -12.54 1.67
CA ILE A 198 0.87 -13.43 0.59
C ILE A 198 1.36 -14.77 1.14
N GLY A 199 2.16 -14.74 2.21
CA GLY A 199 2.68 -15.95 2.83
C GLY A 199 1.60 -16.88 3.39
N LEU A 200 0.43 -16.33 3.72
CA LEU A 200 -0.74 -17.06 4.24
C LEU A 200 -1.81 -17.32 3.17
N SER A 201 -1.54 -17.05 1.89
CA SER A 201 -2.51 -17.21 0.79
C SER A 201 -2.81 -18.68 0.43
N GLY A 202 -2.16 -19.64 1.08
CA GLY A 202 -2.41 -21.07 0.92
C GLY A 202 -1.40 -21.78 0.01
N ARG A 203 -1.88 -22.80 -0.73
CA ARG A 203 -1.01 -23.67 -1.53
C ARG A 203 -0.33 -22.88 -2.65
N GLY A 204 1.00 -22.93 -2.69
CA GLY A 204 1.80 -22.22 -3.70
C GLY A 204 2.29 -20.84 -3.26
N ALA A 205 1.93 -20.38 -2.05
CA ALA A 205 2.52 -19.20 -1.45
C ALA A 205 4.05 -19.32 -1.40
N ARG A 206 4.75 -18.32 -1.94
CA ARG A 206 6.22 -18.30 -2.00
C ARG A 206 6.75 -16.88 -2.06
N ILE A 207 7.65 -16.54 -1.14
CA ILE A 207 8.38 -15.27 -1.12
C ILE A 207 9.86 -15.59 -1.19
N GLN A 208 10.50 -15.19 -2.29
CA GLN A 208 11.90 -15.46 -2.56
C GLN A 208 12.69 -14.16 -2.42
N ILE A 209 13.68 -14.13 -1.54
CA ILE A 209 14.51 -12.95 -1.29
C ILE A 209 15.96 -13.26 -1.65
N LEU A 210 16.48 -12.60 -2.68
CA LEU A 210 17.91 -12.54 -2.96
C LEU A 210 18.50 -11.30 -2.31
N VAL A 211 19.54 -11.49 -1.51
CA VAL A 211 20.23 -10.41 -0.80
C VAL A 211 21.73 -10.53 -0.99
N GLU A 212 22.42 -9.41 -1.20
CA GLU A 212 23.89 -9.40 -1.34
C GLU A 212 24.57 -9.48 0.02
N ASP A 213 24.15 -8.60 0.93
CA ASP A 213 24.64 -8.52 2.29
C ASP A 213 23.47 -8.33 3.28
N ILE A 214 23.08 -9.40 3.96
CA ILE A 214 21.99 -9.37 4.94
C ILE A 214 22.41 -8.75 6.29
N THR A 215 23.69 -8.52 6.52
CA THR A 215 24.25 -8.12 7.83
C THR A 215 23.57 -6.88 8.42
N PRO A 216 23.34 -5.78 7.66
CA PRO A 216 22.67 -4.61 8.20
C PRO A 216 21.25 -4.90 8.68
N ALA A 217 20.51 -5.75 7.98
CA ALA A 217 19.15 -6.11 8.36
C ALA A 217 19.11 -6.97 9.64
N LEU A 218 20.09 -7.86 9.83
CA LEU A 218 20.22 -8.65 11.06
C LEU A 218 20.55 -7.77 12.27
N GLN A 219 21.48 -6.84 12.13
CA GLN A 219 21.90 -5.93 13.20
C GLN A 219 20.78 -5.00 13.66
N ASN A 220 19.92 -4.58 12.73
CA ASN A 220 18.82 -3.65 13.00
C ASN A 220 17.51 -4.34 13.41
N SER A 221 17.51 -5.65 13.67
CA SER A 221 16.29 -6.41 14.00
C SER A 221 15.16 -6.22 12.96
N HIS A 222 15.53 -6.22 11.67
CA HIS A 222 14.62 -5.93 10.56
C HIS A 222 13.39 -6.85 10.57
N ARG A 223 12.18 -6.28 10.50
CA ARG A 223 10.90 -7.02 10.65
C ARG A 223 10.68 -8.09 9.59
N LEU A 224 11.13 -7.85 8.36
CA LEU A 224 11.10 -8.87 7.29
C LEU A 224 11.99 -10.07 7.59
N VAL A 225 13.14 -9.88 8.24
CA VAL A 225 13.96 -11.01 8.72
C VAL A 225 13.19 -11.80 9.78
N ALA A 226 12.58 -11.11 10.75
CA ALA A 226 11.74 -11.76 11.76
C ALA A 226 10.52 -12.50 11.15
N LEU A 227 9.92 -11.94 10.09
CA LEU A 227 8.84 -12.61 9.35
C LEU A 227 9.37 -13.85 8.62
N ALA A 228 10.54 -13.76 7.98
CA ALA A 228 11.18 -14.88 7.28
C ALA A 228 11.50 -16.04 8.22
N GLN A 229 11.96 -15.74 9.43
CA GLN A 229 12.18 -16.73 10.50
C GLN A 229 10.90 -17.45 10.91
N ARG A 230 9.78 -16.72 11.03
CA ARG A 230 8.49 -17.28 11.44
C ARG A 230 7.77 -18.06 10.35
N LEU A 231 7.98 -17.67 9.09
CA LEU A 231 7.34 -18.27 7.91
C LEU A 231 8.38 -18.95 7.00
N SER A 232 9.31 -19.68 7.59
CA SER A 232 10.47 -20.25 6.89
C SER A 232 10.14 -21.30 5.82
N SER A 233 8.92 -21.83 5.80
CA SER A 233 8.43 -22.74 4.74
C SER A 233 7.95 -21.99 3.50
N VAL A 234 7.75 -20.68 3.59
CA VAL A 234 7.19 -19.82 2.54
C VAL A 234 8.14 -18.71 2.13
N ILE A 235 8.88 -18.16 3.09
CA ILE A 235 9.86 -17.10 2.87
C ILE A 235 11.25 -17.71 2.92
N GLU A 236 11.92 -17.73 1.78
CA GLU A 236 13.29 -18.20 1.65
C GLU A 236 14.20 -17.01 1.34
N VAL A 237 15.34 -16.96 2.01
CA VAL A 237 16.39 -15.94 1.79
C VAL A 237 17.64 -16.65 1.28
N ARG A 238 18.19 -16.16 0.18
CA ARG A 238 19.42 -16.65 -0.42
C ARG A 238 20.39 -15.50 -0.67
N ARG A 239 21.68 -15.81 -0.57
CA ARG A 239 22.76 -14.88 -0.84
C ARG A 239 23.05 -14.83 -2.33
N GLY A 240 22.75 -13.69 -2.96
CA GLY A 240 23.17 -13.37 -4.31
C GLY A 240 24.53 -12.66 -4.30
N ASN A 241 25.30 -12.76 -5.38
CA ASN A 241 26.55 -12.03 -5.53
C ASN A 241 26.59 -11.33 -6.89
N ARG A 242 26.68 -9.99 -6.91
CA ARG A 242 26.71 -9.20 -8.15
C ARG A 242 27.96 -9.44 -8.97
N ARG A 243 29.05 -9.84 -8.32
CA ARG A 243 30.33 -10.13 -9.00
C ARG A 243 30.23 -11.41 -9.81
N ASP A 244 29.53 -12.41 -9.27
CA ASP A 244 29.39 -13.72 -9.89
C ASP A 244 28.15 -13.79 -10.80
N ASP A 245 27.18 -12.89 -10.58
CA ASP A 245 25.95 -12.78 -11.35
C ASP A 245 25.65 -11.33 -11.76
N PRO A 246 26.04 -10.91 -12.98
CA PRO A 246 25.74 -9.58 -13.50
C PRO A 246 24.22 -9.29 -13.60
N GLU A 247 23.39 -10.32 -13.62
CA GLU A 247 21.94 -10.18 -13.66
C GLU A 247 21.34 -9.74 -12.32
N PHE A 248 22.07 -9.93 -11.22
CA PHE A 248 21.72 -9.49 -9.86
C PHE A 248 21.90 -7.95 -9.69
N GLY A 249 21.62 -7.19 -10.74
CA GLY A 249 22.04 -5.80 -10.96
C GLY A 249 21.10 -4.68 -10.47
N PRO A 250 19.77 -4.83 -10.45
CA PRO A 250 18.88 -3.84 -9.84
C PRO A 250 18.19 -4.39 -8.58
N ALA A 251 17.91 -3.53 -7.61
CA ALA A 251 16.94 -3.91 -6.58
C ALA A 251 15.58 -4.05 -7.27
N VAL A 252 14.93 -5.20 -7.12
CA VAL A 252 13.68 -5.51 -7.80
C VAL A 252 12.64 -6.06 -6.85
N VAL A 253 11.38 -5.76 -7.12
CA VAL A 253 10.23 -6.47 -6.57
C VAL A 253 9.44 -7.03 -7.74
N LEU A 254 9.11 -8.31 -7.69
CA LEU A 254 8.36 -9.02 -8.72
C LEU A 254 7.13 -9.67 -8.12
N THR A 255 6.06 -9.74 -8.90
CA THR A 255 4.78 -10.35 -8.53
C THR A 255 4.36 -11.37 -9.59
N ASP A 256 3.47 -12.30 -9.23
CA ASP A 256 2.95 -13.34 -10.12
C ASP A 256 1.91 -12.85 -11.13
N ASN A 257 1.40 -11.63 -10.98
CA ASN A 257 0.36 -11.07 -11.82
C ASN A 257 0.88 -10.06 -12.86
N GLY A 258 2.18 -10.09 -13.18
CA GLY A 258 2.78 -9.25 -14.21
C GLY A 258 3.37 -7.94 -13.71
N GLY A 259 3.31 -7.65 -12.41
CA GLY A 259 3.86 -6.42 -11.87
C GLY A 259 5.35 -6.54 -11.50
N TRP A 260 6.11 -5.47 -11.72
CA TRP A 260 7.52 -5.35 -11.39
C TRP A 260 7.87 -3.94 -10.92
N LEU A 261 8.87 -3.83 -10.04
CA LEU A 261 9.55 -2.59 -9.67
C LEU A 261 11.04 -2.80 -9.87
N ARG A 262 11.73 -1.79 -10.41
CA ARG A 262 13.16 -1.81 -10.65
C ARG A 262 13.79 -0.52 -10.15
N ARG A 263 14.80 -0.66 -9.30
CA ARG A 263 15.69 0.41 -8.83
C ARG A 263 17.11 0.11 -9.28
N PRO A 264 17.61 0.77 -10.35
CA PRO A 264 18.90 0.44 -10.97
C PRO A 264 20.10 0.70 -10.07
N ASP A 265 20.07 1.80 -9.32
CA ASP A 265 21.12 2.19 -8.38
C ASP A 265 20.65 1.85 -6.96
N PRO A 266 21.31 0.94 -6.23
CA PRO A 266 20.90 0.57 -4.88
C PRO A 266 21.00 1.73 -3.88
N MET A 267 21.79 2.77 -4.17
CA MET A 267 22.02 3.94 -3.31
C MET A 267 21.03 5.08 -3.58
N ARG A 268 20.27 5.03 -4.69
CA ARG A 268 19.30 6.08 -5.06
C ARG A 268 17.89 5.51 -5.10
N TYR A 269 16.93 6.27 -4.59
CA TYR A 269 15.51 5.93 -4.70
C TYR A 269 14.91 6.42 -6.01
N GLU A 270 15.58 6.13 -7.12
CA GLU A 270 15.16 6.46 -8.47
C GLU A 270 14.92 5.17 -9.24
N GLY A 271 13.76 5.07 -9.88
CA GLY A 271 13.41 3.85 -10.60
C GLY A 271 12.01 3.89 -11.18
N GLU A 272 11.64 2.74 -11.72
CA GLU A 272 10.43 2.55 -12.49
C GLU A 272 9.71 1.28 -12.04
N ALA A 273 8.40 1.24 -12.29
CA ALA A 273 7.58 0.07 -12.04
C ALA A 273 6.44 -0.02 -13.04
N SER A 274 5.91 -1.23 -13.18
CA SER A 274 4.61 -1.47 -13.81
C SER A 274 3.79 -2.39 -12.90
N LEU A 275 2.47 -2.16 -12.84
CA LEU A 275 1.55 -3.01 -12.10
C LEU A 275 1.06 -4.21 -12.94
N ASP A 276 1.13 -4.12 -14.27
CA ASP A 276 0.72 -5.17 -15.21
C ASP A 276 1.49 -5.03 -16.54
N ASP A 277 2.70 -5.58 -16.58
CA ASP A 277 3.54 -5.69 -17.77
C ASP A 277 4.11 -7.11 -17.84
N ARG A 278 3.25 -8.02 -18.30
CA ARG A 278 3.53 -9.47 -18.33
C ARG A 278 4.76 -9.84 -19.15
N PRO A 279 5.00 -9.26 -20.36
CA PRO A 279 6.20 -9.57 -21.13
C PRO A 279 7.48 -9.27 -20.36
N ARG A 280 7.61 -8.04 -19.84
CA ARG A 280 8.81 -7.64 -19.09
C ARG A 280 8.95 -8.39 -17.78
N ASN A 281 7.84 -8.58 -17.05
CA ASN A 281 7.83 -9.34 -15.81
C ASN A 281 8.32 -10.78 -16.01
N ARG A 282 7.97 -11.44 -17.13
CA ARG A 282 8.47 -12.77 -17.47
C ARG A 282 9.98 -12.77 -17.69
N GLU A 283 10.53 -11.79 -18.41
CA GLU A 283 11.97 -11.64 -18.60
C GLU A 283 12.70 -11.46 -17.26
N MET A 284 12.15 -10.61 -16.38
CA MET A 284 12.73 -10.35 -15.06
C MET A 284 12.65 -11.58 -14.15
N TRP A 285 11.55 -12.34 -14.17
CA TRP A 285 11.45 -13.60 -13.45
C TRP A 285 12.44 -14.65 -13.95
N LEU A 286 12.63 -14.78 -15.26
CA LEU A 286 13.63 -15.71 -15.81
C LEU A 286 15.04 -15.37 -15.32
N SER A 287 15.37 -14.08 -15.25
CA SER A 287 16.65 -13.62 -14.73
C SER A 287 16.79 -13.81 -13.21
N PHE A 288 15.73 -13.49 -12.46
CA PHE A 288 15.65 -13.73 -11.03
C PHE A 288 15.81 -15.23 -10.69
N ASP A 289 15.14 -16.11 -11.42
CA ASP A 289 15.17 -17.56 -11.20
C ASP A 289 16.56 -18.15 -11.51
N ARG A 290 17.25 -17.66 -12.55
CA ARG A 290 18.66 -18.03 -12.80
C ARG A 290 19.59 -17.62 -11.66
N SER A 291 19.40 -16.40 -11.15
CA SER A 291 20.16 -15.92 -9.99
C SER A 291 19.85 -16.75 -8.75
N TRP A 292 18.57 -17.12 -8.56
CA TRP A 292 18.09 -17.94 -7.45
C TRP A 292 18.69 -19.34 -7.41
N GLU A 293 18.81 -20.00 -8.56
CA GLU A 293 19.38 -21.35 -8.68
C GLU A 293 20.87 -21.40 -8.32
N ARG A 294 21.62 -20.32 -8.64
CA ARG A 294 23.04 -20.18 -8.30
C ARG A 294 23.29 -19.73 -6.86
N ALA A 295 22.31 -19.04 -6.26
CA ALA A 295 22.44 -18.45 -4.94
C ALA A 295 22.44 -19.50 -3.82
N GLU A 296 23.26 -19.27 -2.80
CA GLU A 296 23.34 -20.15 -1.63
C GLU A 296 22.29 -19.76 -0.58
N PRO A 297 21.72 -20.73 0.18
CA PRO A 297 20.82 -20.41 1.29
C PRO A 297 21.48 -19.50 2.34
N GLU A 298 20.80 -18.41 2.73
CA GLU A 298 21.30 -17.53 3.79
C GLU A 298 21.01 -18.13 5.16
N THR A 299 22.00 -18.83 5.70
CA THR A 299 21.86 -19.58 6.96
C THR A 299 21.67 -18.68 8.18
N SER A 300 22.19 -17.45 8.15
CA SER A 300 22.10 -16.48 9.25
C SER A 300 20.67 -16.01 9.53
N VAL A 301 19.76 -16.16 8.56
CA VAL A 301 18.33 -15.82 8.72
C VAL A 301 17.56 -16.93 9.42
N ARG A 302 18.08 -18.16 9.50
CA ARG A 302 17.36 -19.24 10.19
C ARG A 302 17.31 -18.95 11.69
N ALA A 303 16.14 -19.11 12.30
CA ALA A 303 16.02 -18.99 13.74
C ALA A 303 17.00 -19.95 14.42
N LEU A 304 17.80 -19.45 15.37
CA LEU A 304 18.54 -20.32 16.28
C LEU A 304 17.50 -21.21 16.96
N LYS A 305 17.60 -22.53 16.75
CA LYS A 305 16.87 -23.49 17.57
C LYS A 305 17.44 -23.34 18.99
N LEU A 306 16.78 -22.51 19.80
CA LEU A 306 16.91 -22.55 21.27
C LEU A 306 16.14 -23.76 21.79
#